data_AF-F0HNB3-F1
#
_entry.id   AF-F0HNB3-F1
#
_cell.length_a   1.000
_cell.length_b   1.000
_cell.length_c   1.000
_cell.angle_alpha   90.00
_cell.angle_beta   90.00
_cell.angle_gamma   90.00
#
_symmetry.space_group_name_H-M   'P 1'
#
loop_
_entity.id
_entity.type
_entity.pdbx_description
1 polymer ?
#
loop_
_entity_poly.entity_id
_entity_poly.type
_entity_poly.pdbx_seq_one_letter_code
_entity_poly.pdbx_strand_id
1 'polypeptide(L)'
;MAQGAVHEKLWTPANVVTLLRICLVPVFVVAIISPWPEYFPFWADAEASKPWIAAGIFILLAATDGLDGYLARSRGEVTNFGKFIDPLADKILVAAALLALIELGVLPSWVALVILTREFIVSGIRMVAASQGVVIAASWYGKAKTVAQIVAIVLFIVKDSVVITDPQGVLHNPLYLVSWLAMLIALALTVISMLDYFVKAKEILGFAPSGKRAKRRAGAGEAAAADAGEDEAGGRALSAQEAARISPEALDELAGRVLEAARAAGATVGTAESLTGGLVAATLTDLPGSSDVVRGGVVSYSSDVKRDVLGVSRETLALIGAVSEETACAMAEGARAALGCDVAVSATGIAGPGGAEPGKPVGTVWIGRADASLTCARCCHFPGTREEVRLLAVRAALEFALEALETR
;
A
#
# COMPACT_ATOMS: atom_id res chain seq x y z
N MET A 1 33.27 -2.70 -0.04
CA MET A 1 33.34 -1.87 1.18
C MET A 1 32.05 -2.05 1.95
N ALA A 2 32.13 -2.61 3.15
CA ALA A 2 30.97 -2.83 4.01
C ALA A 2 30.40 -1.47 4.43
N GLN A 3 29.16 -1.17 4.04
CA GLN A 3 28.43 -0.03 4.57
C GLN A 3 28.16 -0.31 6.04
N GLY A 4 28.72 0.53 6.92
CA GLY A 4 28.49 0.46 8.35
C GLY A 4 27.00 0.64 8.64
N ALA A 5 26.40 -0.32 9.34
CA ALA A 5 25.08 -0.19 9.91
C ALA A 5 25.09 1.04 10.83
N VAL A 6 24.43 2.11 10.42
CA VAL A 6 24.09 3.22 11.31
C VAL A 6 23.24 2.60 12.41
N HIS A 7 23.79 2.46 13.63
CA HIS A 7 23.02 1.99 14.77
C HIS A 7 21.89 3.01 15.02
N GLU A 8 20.68 2.69 14.56
CA GLU A 8 19.48 3.40 14.97
C GLU A 8 19.44 3.39 16.49
N LYS A 9 19.29 4.59 17.08
CA LYS A 9 19.16 4.74 18.53
C LYS A 9 17.80 4.17 18.93
N LEU A 10 17.77 2.88 19.28
CA LEU A 10 16.55 2.14 19.64
C LEU A 10 15.80 2.77 20.83
N TRP A 11 16.54 3.39 21.74
CA TRP A 11 16.01 4.06 22.93
C TRP A 11 15.68 5.53 22.65
N THR A 12 14.56 5.76 21.97
CA THR A 12 13.95 7.08 21.83
C THR A 12 12.83 7.25 22.87
N PRO A 13 12.52 8.49 23.32
CA PRO A 13 11.35 8.78 24.12
C PRO A 13 10.05 8.18 23.57
N ALA A 14 9.85 8.20 22.25
CA ALA A 14 8.68 7.61 21.61
C ALA A 14 8.61 6.08 21.85
N ASN A 15 9.70 5.36 21.54
CA ASN A 15 9.75 3.90 21.72
C ASN A 15 9.59 3.49 23.20
N VAL A 16 10.10 4.30 24.14
CA VAL A 16 9.91 4.06 25.58
C VAL A 16 8.44 4.15 25.97
N VAL A 17 7.71 5.14 25.45
CA VAL A 17 6.27 5.29 25.70
C VAL A 17 5.50 4.09 25.16
N THR A 18 5.82 3.62 23.96
CA THR A 18 5.17 2.43 23.37
C THR A 18 5.44 1.15 24.18
N LEU A 19 6.70 0.92 24.59
CA LEU A 19 7.08 -0.24 25.40
C LEU A 19 6.39 -0.20 26.78
N LEU A 20 6.35 0.96 27.40
CA LEU A 20 5.68 1.17 28.68
C LEU A 20 4.18 0.87 28.56
N ARG A 21 3.52 1.26 27.46
CA ARG A 21 2.13 0.88 27.19
C ARG A 21 1.97 -0.64 27.19
N ILE A 22 2.78 -1.37 26.43
CA ILE A 22 2.72 -2.84 26.36
C ILE A 22 2.85 -3.45 27.76
N CYS A 23 3.81 -2.99 28.56
CA CYS A 23 4.01 -3.46 29.94
C CYS A 23 2.85 -3.13 30.88
N LEU A 24 2.07 -2.08 30.62
CA LEU A 24 0.92 -1.68 31.42
C LEU A 24 -0.40 -2.33 30.98
N VAL A 25 -0.46 -2.99 29.81
CA VAL A 25 -1.67 -3.72 29.38
C VAL A 25 -2.09 -4.80 30.40
N PRO A 26 -1.19 -5.65 30.93
CA PRO A 26 -1.55 -6.60 31.98
C PRO A 26 -2.08 -5.93 33.25
N VAL A 27 -1.58 -4.74 33.61
CA VAL A 27 -2.06 -3.98 34.76
C VAL A 27 -3.52 -3.56 34.53
N PHE A 28 -3.85 -3.09 33.33
CA PHE A 28 -5.23 -2.81 32.95
C PHE A 28 -6.11 -4.07 33.05
N VAL A 29 -5.68 -5.21 32.52
CA VAL A 29 -6.44 -6.48 32.57
C VAL A 29 -6.71 -6.92 34.01
N VAL A 30 -5.70 -6.85 34.88
CA VAL A 30 -5.86 -7.14 36.30
C VAL A 30 -6.82 -6.16 36.95
N ALA A 31 -6.71 -4.86 36.65
CA ALA A 31 -7.61 -3.84 37.20
C ALA A 31 -9.09 -4.11 36.84
N ILE A 32 -9.38 -4.55 35.62
CA ILE A 32 -10.76 -4.81 35.18
C ILE A 32 -11.31 -6.18 35.63
N ILE A 33 -10.49 -7.24 35.70
CA ILE A 33 -10.98 -8.59 36.04
C ILE A 33 -10.97 -8.86 37.56
N SER A 34 -9.94 -8.40 38.28
CA SER A 34 -9.71 -8.84 39.68
C SER A 34 -10.86 -8.51 40.65
N PRO A 35 -11.06 -9.32 41.71
CA PRO A 35 -12.05 -9.05 42.76
C PRO A 35 -11.51 -7.98 43.72
N TRP A 36 -11.89 -6.72 43.50
CA TRP A 36 -11.37 -5.60 44.32
C TRP A 36 -11.81 -5.61 45.79
N PRO A 37 -13.05 -6.02 46.15
CA PRO A 37 -13.47 -6.12 47.55
C PRO A 37 -12.63 -7.08 48.36
N GLU A 38 -12.14 -8.15 47.74
CA GLU A 38 -11.28 -9.13 48.40
C GLU A 38 -9.88 -8.56 48.64
N TYR A 39 -9.36 -7.75 47.71
CA TYR A 39 -8.02 -7.16 47.80
C TYR A 39 -7.99 -5.87 48.62
N PHE A 40 -9.08 -5.11 48.63
CA PHE A 40 -9.22 -3.81 49.28
C PHE A 40 -10.46 -3.79 50.19
N PRO A 41 -10.51 -4.62 51.24
CA PRO A 41 -11.68 -4.73 52.13
C PRO A 41 -12.01 -3.42 52.89
N PHE A 42 -11.08 -2.47 52.92
CA PHE A 42 -11.26 -1.16 53.53
C PHE A 42 -11.96 -0.14 52.62
N TRP A 43 -12.16 -0.45 51.33
CA TRP A 43 -12.78 0.44 50.36
C TRP A 43 -14.19 -0.03 50.01
N ALA A 44 -15.18 0.51 50.71
CA ALA A 44 -16.59 0.11 50.58
C ALA A 44 -17.13 0.26 49.14
N ASP A 45 -16.74 1.30 48.41
CA ASP A 45 -17.18 1.59 47.05
C ASP A 45 -16.25 1.02 45.95
N ALA A 46 -15.38 0.07 46.30
CA ALA A 46 -14.40 -0.49 45.37
C ALA A 46 -15.06 -1.10 44.12
N GLU A 47 -16.16 -1.85 44.27
CA GLU A 47 -16.89 -2.42 43.13
C GLU A 47 -17.53 -1.36 42.22
N ALA A 48 -18.11 -0.32 42.82
CA ALA A 48 -18.74 0.75 42.05
C ALA A 48 -17.70 1.60 41.30
N SER A 49 -16.52 1.79 41.88
CA SER A 49 -15.44 2.61 41.32
C SER A 49 -14.59 1.85 40.28
N LYS A 50 -14.53 0.53 40.38
CA LYS A 50 -13.70 -0.35 39.54
C LYS A 50 -13.90 -0.13 38.03
N PRO A 51 -15.13 -0.12 37.47
CA PRO A 51 -15.34 0.15 36.04
C PRO A 51 -14.79 1.50 35.57
N TRP A 52 -14.97 2.54 36.38
CA TRP A 52 -14.51 3.90 36.06
C TRP A 52 -13.00 4.01 36.07
N ILE A 53 -12.34 3.38 37.04
CA ILE A 53 -10.88 3.35 37.13
C ILE A 53 -10.29 2.54 35.98
N ALA A 54 -10.86 1.37 35.68
CA ALA A 54 -10.45 0.55 34.54
C ALA A 54 -10.59 1.32 33.21
N ALA A 55 -11.71 2.04 33.01
CA ALA A 55 -11.91 2.90 31.85
C ALA A 55 -10.88 4.03 31.78
N GLY A 56 -10.57 4.67 32.92
CA GLY A 56 -9.53 5.70 33.01
C GLY A 56 -8.14 5.18 32.62
N ILE A 57 -7.75 4.02 33.15
CA ILE A 57 -6.48 3.36 32.78
C ILE A 57 -6.46 3.05 31.28
N PHE A 58 -7.55 2.49 30.74
CA PHE A 58 -7.66 2.19 29.31
C PHE A 58 -7.53 3.45 28.44
N ILE A 59 -8.22 4.53 28.80
CA ILE A 59 -8.13 5.81 28.09
C ILE A 59 -6.70 6.36 28.12
N LEU A 60 -6.04 6.31 29.28
CA LEU A 60 -4.65 6.74 29.40
C LEU A 60 -3.74 5.94 28.48
N LEU A 61 -3.86 4.60 28.49
CA LEU A 61 -3.09 3.72 27.60
C LEU A 61 -3.37 4.00 26.12
N ALA A 62 -4.64 4.15 25.74
CA ALA A 62 -5.02 4.48 24.37
C ALA A 62 -4.51 5.87 23.93
N ALA A 63 -4.56 6.87 24.82
CA ALA A 63 -4.07 8.22 24.53
C ALA A 63 -2.55 8.27 24.33
N THR A 64 -1.79 7.36 24.96
CA THR A 64 -0.34 7.30 24.75
C THR A 64 0.04 7.02 23.29
N ASP A 65 -0.86 6.47 22.45
CA ASP A 65 -0.65 6.21 21.01
C ASP A 65 -0.62 7.49 20.16
N GLY A 66 -1.37 8.51 20.60
CA GLY A 66 -1.24 9.83 20.00
C GLY A 66 0.09 10.47 20.38
N LEU A 67 0.54 10.21 21.61
CA LEU A 67 1.69 10.85 22.23
C LEU A 67 3.03 10.36 21.67
N ASP A 68 3.24 9.04 21.55
CA ASP A 68 4.46 8.48 20.96
C ASP A 68 4.62 8.89 19.49
N GLY A 69 3.54 8.85 18.70
CA GLY A 69 3.54 9.29 17.31
C GLY A 69 3.80 10.79 17.16
N TYR A 70 3.28 11.61 18.09
CA TYR A 70 3.60 13.04 18.15
C TYR A 70 5.07 13.29 18.52
N LEU A 71 5.59 12.59 19.54
CA LEU A 71 6.99 12.69 19.98
C LEU A 71 7.95 12.29 18.85
N ALA A 72 7.68 11.19 18.16
CA ALA A 72 8.49 10.72 17.03
C ALA A 72 8.54 11.76 15.90
N ARG A 73 7.40 12.36 15.53
CA ARG A 73 7.33 13.36 14.45
C ARG A 73 7.91 14.71 14.84
N SER A 74 7.64 15.18 16.06
CA SER A 74 8.10 16.50 16.54
C SER A 74 9.61 16.56 16.77
N ARG A 75 10.24 15.41 17.08
CA ARG A 75 11.68 15.32 17.36
C ARG A 75 12.50 14.73 16.20
N GLY A 76 11.86 14.31 15.11
CA GLY A 76 12.53 13.64 13.99
C GLY A 76 13.08 12.25 14.35
N GLU A 77 12.52 11.60 15.37
CA GLU A 77 13.00 10.34 15.95
C GLU A 77 12.21 9.13 15.41
N VAL A 78 11.90 9.12 14.12
CA VAL A 78 11.14 8.03 13.49
C VAL A 78 12.07 6.83 13.23
N THR A 79 11.97 5.79 14.05
CA THR A 79 12.79 4.57 13.95
C THR A 79 12.05 3.44 13.22
N ASN A 80 12.79 2.50 12.63
CA ASN A 80 12.18 1.31 12.02
C ASN A 80 11.57 0.38 13.07
N PHE A 81 12.18 0.33 14.26
CA PHE A 81 11.64 -0.39 15.42
C PHE A 81 10.28 0.18 15.86
N GLY A 82 10.16 1.50 16.02
CA GLY A 82 8.90 2.16 16.40
C GLY A 82 7.77 1.88 15.40
N LYS A 83 8.06 2.01 14.08
CA LYS A 83 7.09 1.69 13.01
C LYS A 83 6.50 0.27 13.10
N PHE A 84 7.24 -0.67 13.69
CA PHE A 84 6.80 -2.05 13.87
C PHE A 84 6.08 -2.26 15.21
N ILE A 85 6.61 -1.70 16.31
CA ILE A 85 6.08 -1.91 17.67
C ILE A 85 4.80 -1.11 17.92
N ASP A 86 4.65 0.11 17.37
CA ASP A 86 3.45 0.93 17.61
C ASP A 86 2.16 0.23 17.13
N PRO A 87 2.07 -0.30 15.88
CA PRO A 87 0.89 -1.03 15.43
C PRO A 87 0.68 -2.39 16.11
N LEU A 88 1.71 -2.94 16.76
CA LEU A 88 1.62 -4.15 17.55
C LEU A 88 1.03 -3.85 18.94
N ALA A 89 1.52 -2.78 19.59
CA ALA A 89 1.05 -2.33 20.90
C ALA A 89 -0.45 -2.01 20.89
N ASP A 90 -0.93 -1.30 19.85
CA ASP A 90 -2.35 -0.98 19.66
C ASP A 90 -3.23 -2.24 19.68
N LYS A 91 -2.84 -3.27 18.92
CA LYS A 91 -3.57 -4.55 18.85
C LYS A 91 -3.55 -5.29 20.18
N ILE A 92 -2.43 -5.28 20.90
CA ILE A 92 -2.32 -5.94 22.20
C ILE A 92 -3.29 -5.28 23.20
N LEU A 93 -3.31 -3.96 23.27
CA LEU A 93 -4.22 -3.22 24.16
C LEU A 93 -5.70 -3.52 23.83
N VAL A 94 -6.06 -3.40 22.55
CA VAL A 94 -7.42 -3.68 22.08
C VAL A 94 -7.82 -5.13 22.33
N ALA A 95 -6.95 -6.09 22.04
CA ALA A 95 -7.24 -7.50 22.23
C ALA A 95 -7.43 -7.84 23.71
N ALA A 96 -6.55 -7.32 24.57
CA ALA A 96 -6.66 -7.51 26.01
C ALA A 96 -7.98 -6.96 26.57
N ALA A 97 -8.41 -5.78 26.11
CA ALA A 97 -9.69 -5.21 26.53
C ALA A 97 -10.90 -6.03 26.07
N LEU A 98 -10.91 -6.47 24.80
CA LEU A 98 -12.00 -7.31 24.29
C LEU A 98 -12.07 -8.67 24.99
N LEU A 99 -10.92 -9.30 25.28
CA LEU A 99 -10.85 -10.56 26.01
C LEU A 99 -11.34 -10.40 27.46
N ALA A 100 -10.92 -9.35 28.15
CA ALA A 100 -11.41 -9.07 29.50
C ALA A 100 -12.93 -8.85 29.54
N LEU A 101 -13.49 -8.14 28.55
CA LEU A 101 -14.95 -7.94 28.45
C LEU A 101 -15.71 -9.24 28.15
N ILE A 102 -15.11 -10.19 27.43
CA ILE A 102 -15.68 -11.53 27.22
C ILE A 102 -15.65 -12.34 28.51
N GLU A 103 -14.53 -12.30 29.23
CA GLU A 103 -14.35 -13.03 30.49
C GLU A 103 -15.34 -12.56 31.55
N LEU A 104 -15.62 -11.26 31.60
CA LEU A 104 -16.67 -10.68 32.44
C LEU A 104 -18.10 -11.00 31.95
N GLY A 105 -18.27 -11.66 30.80
CA GLY A 105 -19.57 -11.98 30.22
C GLY A 105 -20.33 -10.78 29.64
N VAL A 106 -19.67 -9.63 29.52
CA VAL A 106 -20.26 -8.34 29.13
C VAL A 106 -20.35 -8.19 27.61
N LEU A 107 -19.38 -8.78 26.88
CA LEU A 107 -19.27 -8.72 25.43
C LEU A 107 -19.38 -10.13 24.80
N PRO A 108 -20.24 -10.34 23.80
CA PRO A 108 -20.27 -11.60 23.06
C PRO A 108 -18.96 -11.85 22.30
N SER A 109 -18.47 -13.08 22.35
CA SER A 109 -17.19 -13.47 21.73
C SER A 109 -17.13 -13.23 20.22
N TRP A 110 -18.26 -13.30 19.51
CA TRP A 110 -18.32 -13.06 18.06
C TRP A 110 -17.94 -11.61 17.70
N VAL A 111 -18.23 -10.63 18.56
CA VAL A 111 -17.87 -9.22 18.33
C VAL A 111 -16.35 -9.07 18.32
N ALA A 112 -15.69 -9.62 19.34
CA ALA A 112 -14.23 -9.59 19.42
C ALA A 112 -13.59 -10.36 18.26
N LEU A 113 -14.17 -11.52 17.89
CA LEU A 113 -13.68 -12.31 16.77
C LEU A 113 -13.65 -11.50 15.48
N VAL A 114 -14.73 -10.77 15.15
CA VAL A 114 -14.79 -9.90 13.95
C VAL A 114 -13.71 -8.83 14.01
N ILE A 115 -13.56 -8.16 15.15
CA ILE A 115 -12.59 -7.07 15.29
C ILE A 115 -11.15 -7.60 15.17
N LEU A 116 -10.79 -8.63 15.93
CA LEU A 116 -9.45 -9.21 15.93
C LEU A 116 -9.10 -9.81 14.57
N THR A 117 -10.01 -10.59 13.98
CA THR A 117 -9.81 -11.19 12.65
C THR A 117 -9.52 -10.10 11.62
N ARG A 118 -10.28 -9.00 11.63
CA ARG A 118 -10.02 -7.86 10.75
C ARG A 118 -8.64 -7.27 10.99
N GLU A 119 -8.22 -7.06 12.24
CA GLU A 119 -6.91 -6.45 12.56
C GLU A 119 -5.75 -7.28 11.99
N PHE A 120 -5.82 -8.61 12.10
CA PHE A 120 -4.85 -9.50 11.50
C PHE A 120 -4.91 -9.47 9.97
N ILE A 121 -6.09 -9.55 9.38
CA ILE A 121 -6.25 -9.53 7.92
C ILE A 121 -5.69 -8.25 7.31
N VAL A 122 -6.10 -7.06 7.79
CA VAL A 122 -5.64 -5.78 7.24
C VAL A 122 -4.14 -5.60 7.42
N SER A 123 -3.59 -6.06 8.54
CA SER A 123 -2.14 -6.03 8.78
C SER A 123 -1.38 -6.97 7.85
N GLY A 124 -1.89 -8.18 7.63
CA GLY A 124 -1.32 -9.16 6.71
C GLY A 124 -1.35 -8.63 5.27
N ILE A 125 -2.47 -8.06 4.83
CA ILE A 125 -2.59 -7.44 3.50
C ILE A 125 -1.56 -6.33 3.32
N ARG A 126 -1.42 -5.44 4.30
CA ARG A 126 -0.44 -4.34 4.23
C ARG A 126 0.99 -4.86 4.23
N MET A 127 1.28 -5.92 4.98
CA MET A 127 2.60 -6.57 5.02
C MET A 127 2.95 -7.22 3.68
N VAL A 128 2.01 -7.96 3.09
CA VAL A 128 2.18 -8.57 1.76
C VAL A 128 2.39 -7.50 0.69
N ALA A 129 1.56 -6.45 0.69
CA ALA A 129 1.71 -5.32 -0.21
C ALA A 129 3.10 -4.66 -0.08
N ALA A 130 3.56 -4.42 1.17
CA ALA A 130 4.87 -3.84 1.42
C ALA A 130 6.02 -4.75 0.95
N SER A 131 5.89 -6.07 1.07
CA SER A 131 6.88 -7.03 0.56
C SER A 131 7.00 -7.01 -0.97
N GLN A 132 5.95 -6.59 -1.67
CA GLN A 132 5.93 -6.38 -3.12
C GLN A 132 6.26 -4.93 -3.53
N GLY A 133 6.77 -4.12 -2.60
CA GLY A 133 7.12 -2.72 -2.85
C GLY A 133 5.94 -1.75 -2.94
N VAL A 134 4.71 -2.20 -2.65
CA VAL A 134 3.50 -1.37 -2.69
C VAL A 134 3.11 -0.93 -1.28
N VAL A 135 3.24 0.36 -0.98
CA VAL A 135 2.82 0.91 0.31
C VAL A 135 1.35 1.36 0.24
N ILE A 136 0.46 0.61 0.89
CA ILE A 136 -0.95 1.00 1.01
C ILE A 136 -1.09 2.11 2.06
N ALA A 137 -1.41 3.32 1.61
CA ALA A 137 -1.64 4.45 2.50
C ALA A 137 -2.83 4.22 3.45
N ALA A 138 -2.70 4.75 4.68
CA ALA A 138 -3.74 4.64 5.69
C ALA A 138 -5.03 5.36 5.26
N SER A 139 -6.15 4.63 5.25
CA SER A 139 -7.45 5.20 4.93
C SER A 139 -8.08 5.96 6.10
N TRP A 140 -8.91 6.95 5.76
CA TRP A 140 -9.72 7.69 6.74
C TRP A 140 -10.60 6.76 7.58
N TYR A 141 -11.21 5.74 6.94
CA TYR A 141 -12.01 4.72 7.61
C TYR A 141 -11.23 3.97 8.69
N GLY A 142 -9.93 3.72 8.48
CA GLY A 142 -9.06 3.11 9.48
C GLY A 142 -8.95 3.96 10.74
N LYS A 143 -8.75 5.28 10.60
CA LYS A 143 -8.66 6.21 11.73
C LYS A 143 -10.00 6.33 12.47
N ALA A 144 -11.08 6.50 11.72
CA ALA A 144 -12.43 6.61 12.28
C ALA A 144 -12.82 5.34 13.06
N LYS A 145 -12.47 4.16 12.51
CA LYS A 145 -12.68 2.87 13.15
C LYS A 145 -11.98 2.81 14.51
N THR A 146 -10.69 3.15 14.59
CA THR A 146 -9.93 3.09 15.85
C THR A 146 -10.57 3.96 16.94
N VAL A 147 -10.94 5.20 16.60
CA VAL A 147 -11.62 6.10 17.55
C VAL A 147 -12.97 5.52 18.01
N ALA A 148 -13.80 5.08 17.06
CA ALA A 148 -15.10 4.48 17.38
C ALA A 148 -14.96 3.24 18.26
N GLN A 149 -13.92 2.43 18.01
CA GLN A 149 -13.66 1.22 18.77
C GLN A 149 -13.18 1.52 20.20
N ILE A 150 -12.27 2.48 20.38
CA ILE A 150 -11.84 2.93 21.72
C ILE A 150 -13.05 3.42 22.52
N VAL A 151 -13.89 4.27 21.91
CA VAL A 151 -15.12 4.77 22.54
C VAL A 151 -16.06 3.62 22.91
N ALA A 152 -16.27 2.66 22.01
CA ALA A 152 -17.12 1.51 22.27
C ALA A 152 -16.61 0.64 23.42
N ILE A 153 -15.30 0.39 23.49
CA ILE A 153 -14.68 -0.38 24.59
C ILE A 153 -14.85 0.37 25.91
N VAL A 154 -14.56 1.67 25.96
CA VAL A 154 -14.75 2.49 27.17
C VAL A 154 -16.19 2.42 27.66
N LEU A 155 -17.16 2.60 26.75
CA LEU A 155 -18.58 2.50 27.08
C LEU A 155 -18.95 1.11 27.61
N PHE A 156 -18.44 0.04 27.00
CA PHE A 156 -18.66 -1.33 27.46
C PHE A 156 -18.03 -1.63 28.82
N ILE A 157 -16.91 -1.00 29.17
CA ILE A 157 -16.33 -1.13 30.50
C ILE A 157 -17.28 -0.57 31.57
N VAL A 158 -17.97 0.55 31.29
CA VAL A 158 -18.79 1.26 32.28
C VAL A 158 -20.30 0.98 32.20
N LYS A 159 -20.78 0.28 31.15
CA LYS A 159 -22.22 0.16 30.85
C LYS A 159 -23.05 -0.52 31.95
N ASP A 160 -22.45 -1.46 32.68
CA ASP A 160 -23.10 -2.22 33.74
C ASP A 160 -22.72 -1.71 35.15
N SER A 161 -22.17 -0.49 35.24
CA SER A 161 -21.81 0.09 36.55
C SER A 161 -23.05 0.31 37.44
N VAL A 162 -22.93 -0.13 38.69
CA VAL A 162 -24.00 -0.21 39.71
C VAL A 162 -24.67 1.15 39.98
N VAL A 163 -24.00 2.25 39.66
CA VAL A 163 -24.50 3.63 39.86
C VAL A 163 -25.75 3.94 39.02
N ILE A 164 -26.04 3.17 37.97
CA ILE A 164 -27.03 3.53 36.94
C ILE A 164 -28.21 2.54 36.81
N THR A 165 -28.15 1.34 37.41
CA THR A 165 -29.16 0.29 37.17
C THR A 165 -30.27 0.21 38.23
N ASP A 166 -31.48 0.61 37.85
CA ASP A 166 -32.75 0.18 38.49
C ASP A 166 -33.10 -1.24 38.01
N PRO A 167 -33.37 -2.23 38.89
CA PRO A 167 -33.51 -3.65 38.53
C PRO A 167 -34.62 -4.01 37.51
N GLN A 168 -35.56 -3.10 37.22
CA GLN A 168 -36.65 -3.35 36.26
C GLN A 168 -36.42 -2.77 34.86
N GLY A 169 -35.29 -2.10 34.61
CA GLY A 169 -35.11 -1.24 33.44
C GLY A 169 -33.85 -1.48 32.60
N VAL A 170 -33.33 -2.69 32.48
CA VAL A 170 -32.10 -2.99 31.70
C VAL A 170 -32.18 -2.46 30.26
N LEU A 171 -33.38 -2.44 29.66
CA LEU A 171 -33.63 -1.89 28.32
C LEU A 171 -33.78 -0.36 28.29
N HIS A 172 -34.05 0.26 29.45
CA HIS A 172 -34.24 1.71 29.61
C HIS A 172 -32.98 2.44 30.08
N ASN A 173 -31.88 1.72 30.33
CA ASN A 173 -30.61 2.36 30.64
C ASN A 173 -30.04 3.02 29.36
N PRO A 174 -30.01 4.36 29.26
CA PRO A 174 -29.52 5.05 28.08
C PRO A 174 -28.06 4.70 27.79
N LEU A 175 -27.26 4.41 28.82
CA LEU A 175 -25.87 4.03 28.67
C LEU A 175 -25.72 2.66 27.98
N TYR A 176 -26.60 1.69 28.29
CA TYR A 176 -26.60 0.39 27.61
C TYR A 176 -26.87 0.56 26.10
N LEU A 177 -27.89 1.33 25.74
CA LEU A 177 -28.24 1.60 24.34
C LEU A 177 -27.13 2.33 23.60
N VAL A 178 -26.56 3.37 24.21
CA VAL A 178 -25.44 4.14 23.63
C VAL A 178 -24.20 3.28 23.47
N SER A 179 -23.90 2.41 24.44
CA SER A 179 -22.76 1.48 24.37
C SER A 179 -22.91 0.52 23.19
N TRP A 180 -24.07 -0.10 23.03
CA TRP A 180 -24.34 -1.00 21.91
C TRP A 180 -24.36 -0.28 20.57
N LEU A 181 -24.93 0.92 20.50
CA LEU A 181 -24.89 1.74 19.28
C LEU A 181 -23.45 2.06 18.89
N ALA A 182 -22.61 2.47 19.84
CA ALA A 182 -21.20 2.73 19.60
C ALA A 182 -20.45 1.47 19.12
N MET A 183 -20.73 0.31 19.72
CA MET A 183 -20.15 -0.97 19.30
C MET A 183 -20.59 -1.38 17.90
N LEU A 184 -21.86 -1.18 17.54
CA LEU A 184 -22.35 -1.43 16.19
C LEU A 184 -21.68 -0.50 15.16
N ILE A 185 -21.50 0.78 15.49
CA ILE A 185 -20.76 1.73 14.65
C ILE A 185 -19.30 1.28 14.50
N ALA A 186 -18.64 0.87 15.58
CA ALA A 186 -17.27 0.37 15.56
C ALA A 186 -17.13 -0.89 14.68
N LEU A 187 -18.10 -1.82 14.76
CA LEU A 187 -18.16 -3.01 13.91
C LEU A 187 -18.39 -2.65 12.43
N ALA A 188 -19.35 -1.77 12.15
CA ALA A 188 -19.62 -1.32 10.79
C ALA A 188 -18.39 -0.67 10.15
N LEU A 189 -17.74 0.26 10.88
CA LEU A 189 -16.49 0.88 10.43
C LEU A 189 -15.34 -0.13 10.31
N THR A 190 -15.33 -1.17 11.15
CA THR A 190 -14.34 -2.26 11.06
C THR A 190 -14.47 -3.01 9.74
N VAL A 191 -15.70 -3.38 9.37
CA VAL A 191 -16.02 -4.07 8.12
C VAL A 191 -15.79 -3.15 6.92
N ILE A 192 -16.28 -1.91 6.95
CA ILE A 192 -16.08 -0.94 5.86
C ILE A 192 -14.59 -0.70 5.62
N SER A 193 -13.83 -0.50 6.70
CA SER A 193 -12.39 -0.32 6.59
C SER A 193 -11.71 -1.57 6.04
N MET A 194 -12.10 -2.78 6.48
CA MET A 194 -11.59 -4.02 5.92
C MET A 194 -11.83 -4.08 4.40
N LEU A 195 -13.06 -3.85 3.96
CA LEU A 195 -13.42 -3.86 2.54
C LEU A 195 -12.63 -2.84 1.73
N ASP A 196 -12.42 -1.63 2.26
CA ASP A 196 -11.55 -0.61 1.64
C ASP A 196 -10.11 -1.12 1.44
N TYR A 197 -9.53 -1.81 2.42
CA TYR A 197 -8.21 -2.44 2.27
C TYR A 197 -8.22 -3.59 1.26
N PHE A 198 -9.27 -4.42 1.24
CA PHE A 198 -9.41 -5.47 0.23
C PHE A 198 -9.50 -4.90 -1.19
N VAL A 199 -10.28 -3.83 -1.39
CA VAL A 199 -10.40 -3.17 -2.70
C VAL A 199 -9.06 -2.58 -3.13
N LYS A 200 -8.30 -1.99 -2.20
CA LYS A 200 -6.94 -1.47 -2.47
C LYS A 200 -5.91 -2.55 -2.73
N ALA A 201 -6.13 -3.75 -2.18
CA ALA A 201 -5.21 -4.88 -2.31
C ALA A 201 -5.69 -5.96 -3.29
N LYS A 202 -6.80 -5.74 -4.00
CA LYS A 202 -7.39 -6.73 -4.93
C LYS A 202 -6.43 -7.14 -6.04
N GLU A 203 -5.60 -6.20 -6.51
CA GLU A 203 -4.59 -6.41 -7.55
C GLU A 203 -3.37 -7.17 -7.01
N ILE A 204 -3.09 -7.03 -5.72
CA ILE A 204 -1.94 -7.61 -5.00
C ILE A 204 -2.23 -9.05 -4.53
N LEU A 205 -3.46 -9.29 -4.06
CA LEU A 205 -3.85 -10.56 -3.42
C LEU A 205 -4.28 -11.64 -4.40
N GLY A 206 -4.27 -11.37 -5.71
CA GLY A 206 -4.64 -12.37 -6.72
C GLY A 206 -6.09 -12.85 -6.62
N PHE A 207 -6.97 -12.17 -5.87
CA PHE A 207 -8.42 -12.45 -5.83
C PHE A 207 -9.11 -11.93 -7.11
N ALA A 208 -8.55 -12.26 -8.27
CA ALA A 208 -9.33 -12.43 -9.48
C ALA A 208 -9.90 -13.86 -9.43
N PRO A 209 -11.22 -14.07 -9.47
CA PRO A 209 -11.76 -15.42 -9.51
C PRO A 209 -11.33 -16.10 -10.82
N SER A 210 -10.44 -17.07 -10.68
CA SER A 210 -10.25 -18.18 -11.60
C SER A 210 -11.63 -18.78 -11.94
N GLY A 211 -11.93 -18.90 -13.24
CA GLY A 211 -12.84 -19.92 -13.73
C GLY A 211 -14.36 -19.67 -13.74
N LYS A 212 -14.90 -18.48 -13.43
CA LYS A 212 -16.36 -18.20 -13.63
C LYS A 212 -16.74 -16.85 -14.23
N ARG A 213 -15.77 -16.03 -14.65
CA ARG A 213 -16.03 -14.78 -15.41
C ARG A 213 -16.19 -15.01 -16.94
N ALA A 214 -15.92 -16.23 -17.41
CA ALA A 214 -16.12 -16.65 -18.80
C ALA A 214 -17.58 -16.97 -19.16
N LYS A 215 -18.48 -17.23 -18.18
CA LYS A 215 -19.87 -17.63 -18.48
C LYS A 215 -20.94 -16.61 -18.06
N ARG A 216 -20.61 -15.63 -17.20
CA ARG A 216 -21.56 -14.54 -16.82
C ARG A 216 -21.37 -13.23 -17.60
N ARG A 217 -20.41 -13.18 -18.53
CA ARG A 217 -20.32 -12.11 -19.55
C ARG A 217 -21.11 -12.42 -20.84
N ALA A 218 -21.63 -13.64 -20.97
CA ALA A 218 -22.40 -14.09 -22.14
C ALA A 218 -23.93 -13.97 -21.99
N GLY A 219 -24.46 -13.54 -20.83
CA GLY A 219 -25.91 -13.60 -20.57
C GLY A 219 -26.52 -12.43 -19.79
N ALA A 220 -25.82 -11.32 -19.60
CA ALA A 220 -26.35 -10.15 -18.89
C ALA A 220 -25.99 -8.83 -19.59
N GLY A 221 -25.90 -8.86 -20.92
CA GLY A 221 -25.69 -7.69 -21.78
C GLY A 221 -26.97 -7.15 -22.44
N GLU A 222 -28.15 -7.57 -21.99
CA GLU A 222 -29.42 -7.16 -22.62
C GLU A 222 -30.39 -6.37 -21.71
N ALA A 223 -30.01 -6.03 -20.48
CA ALA A 223 -30.88 -5.24 -19.62
C ALA A 223 -30.11 -4.39 -18.60
N ALA A 224 -29.48 -3.31 -19.08
CA ALA A 224 -29.24 -2.08 -18.31
C ALA A 224 -28.72 -0.99 -19.25
N ALA A 225 -29.50 -0.69 -20.29
CA ALA A 225 -29.48 0.62 -20.93
C ALA A 225 -30.48 1.49 -20.16
N ALA A 226 -29.99 2.28 -19.21
CA ALA A 226 -30.67 3.48 -18.72
C ALA A 226 -29.73 4.25 -17.78
N ASP A 227 -29.19 5.32 -18.32
CA ASP A 227 -28.92 6.60 -17.64
C ASP A 227 -27.72 6.68 -16.67
N ALA A 228 -26.59 7.18 -17.19
CA ALA A 228 -25.99 8.45 -16.77
C ALA A 228 -24.53 8.59 -17.27
N GLY A 229 -24.29 9.64 -18.06
CA GLY A 229 -23.00 10.36 -18.12
C GLY A 229 -21.94 9.84 -19.08
N GLU A 230 -21.88 10.47 -20.25
CA GLU A 230 -20.70 10.47 -21.12
C GLU A 230 -19.50 11.08 -20.37
N ASP A 231 -18.54 10.26 -19.95
CA ASP A 231 -17.21 10.72 -19.54
C ASP A 231 -16.17 10.24 -20.57
N GLU A 232 -15.92 11.10 -21.55
CA GLU A 232 -14.80 11.01 -22.48
C GLU A 232 -13.47 11.20 -21.73
N ALA A 233 -12.78 10.12 -21.34
CA ALA A 233 -11.31 10.09 -21.20
C ALA A 233 -10.79 8.69 -20.80
N GLY A 234 -10.29 7.92 -21.77
CA GLY A 234 -9.47 6.73 -21.51
C GLY A 234 -9.60 5.72 -22.64
N GLY A 235 -8.48 5.32 -23.24
CA GLY A 235 -8.44 4.61 -24.53
C GLY A 235 -9.27 3.32 -24.58
N ARG A 236 -9.52 2.82 -25.81
CA ARG A 236 -10.27 1.57 -26.04
C ARG A 236 -9.78 0.43 -25.15
N ALA A 237 -10.65 -0.53 -24.83
CA ALA A 237 -10.21 -1.75 -24.15
C ALA A 237 -9.19 -2.54 -25.01
N LEU A 238 -8.31 -3.30 -24.35
CA LEU A 238 -7.40 -4.21 -25.05
C LEU A 238 -8.20 -5.34 -25.71
N SER A 239 -7.76 -5.72 -26.92
CA SER A 239 -8.16 -6.98 -27.53
C SER A 239 -7.53 -8.17 -26.79
N ALA A 240 -8.11 -9.37 -26.96
CA ALA A 240 -7.56 -10.59 -26.36
C ALA A 240 -6.11 -10.88 -26.80
N GLN A 241 -5.75 -10.54 -28.04
CA GLN A 241 -4.39 -10.70 -28.54
C GLN A 241 -3.41 -9.72 -27.89
N GLU A 242 -3.83 -8.47 -27.67
CA GLU A 242 -2.99 -7.47 -26.98
C GLU A 242 -2.78 -7.84 -25.52
N ALA A 243 -3.83 -8.30 -24.83
CA ALA A 243 -3.74 -8.78 -23.46
C ALA A 243 -2.80 -9.99 -23.34
N ALA A 244 -2.86 -10.94 -24.27
CA ALA A 244 -1.96 -12.09 -24.28
C ALA A 244 -0.49 -11.71 -24.50
N ARG A 245 -0.21 -10.65 -25.27
CA ARG A 245 1.16 -10.16 -25.50
C ARG A 245 1.80 -9.51 -24.28
N ILE A 246 1.00 -9.11 -23.29
CA ILE A 246 1.49 -8.50 -22.05
C ILE A 246 1.31 -9.42 -20.84
N SER A 247 1.04 -10.71 -21.06
CA SER A 247 1.06 -11.68 -19.97
C SER A 247 2.49 -11.80 -19.39
N PRO A 248 2.63 -12.17 -18.12
CA PRO A 248 3.94 -12.37 -17.50
C PRO A 248 4.83 -13.30 -18.33
N GLU A 249 4.29 -14.42 -18.79
CA GLU A 249 5.03 -15.42 -19.57
C GLU A 249 5.52 -14.84 -20.91
N ALA A 250 4.71 -14.01 -21.56
CA ALA A 250 5.08 -13.38 -22.83
C ALA A 250 6.14 -12.29 -22.68
N LEU A 251 6.16 -11.59 -21.54
CA LEU A 251 7.18 -10.60 -21.22
C LEU A 251 8.50 -11.27 -20.81
N ASP A 252 8.43 -12.34 -20.02
CA ASP A 252 9.59 -13.14 -19.63
C ASP A 252 10.25 -13.80 -20.84
N GLU A 253 9.46 -14.36 -21.77
CA GLU A 253 10.00 -14.91 -23.02
C GLU A 253 10.73 -13.84 -23.83
N LEU A 254 10.15 -12.64 -23.94
CA LEU A 254 10.75 -11.53 -24.69
C LEU A 254 12.02 -11.00 -24.01
N ALA A 255 12.01 -10.86 -22.67
CA ALA A 255 13.20 -10.49 -21.91
C ALA A 255 14.31 -11.53 -22.05
N GLY A 256 13.97 -12.82 -22.03
CA GLY A 256 14.93 -13.90 -22.28
C GLY A 256 15.61 -13.77 -23.64
N ARG A 257 14.83 -13.45 -24.69
CA ARG A 257 15.40 -13.16 -26.02
C ARG A 257 16.34 -11.96 -26.02
N VAL A 258 16.02 -10.88 -25.30
CA VAL A 258 16.91 -9.72 -25.15
C VAL A 258 18.22 -10.12 -24.48
N LEU A 259 18.17 -10.90 -23.39
CA LEU A 259 19.37 -11.34 -22.68
C LEU A 259 20.25 -12.24 -23.57
N GLU A 260 19.66 -13.19 -24.28
CA GLU A 260 20.39 -14.08 -25.17
C GLU A 260 21.00 -13.32 -26.36
N ALA A 261 20.27 -12.37 -26.96
CA ALA A 261 20.80 -11.52 -28.02
C ALA A 261 21.97 -10.66 -27.52
N ALA A 262 21.86 -10.12 -26.30
CA ALA A 262 22.94 -9.34 -25.67
C ALA A 262 24.20 -10.19 -25.43
N ARG A 263 24.03 -11.42 -24.91
CA ARG A 263 25.15 -12.38 -24.74
C ARG A 263 25.81 -12.70 -26.08
N ALA A 264 25.00 -13.02 -27.10
CA ALA A 264 25.49 -13.38 -28.42
C ALA A 264 26.27 -12.24 -29.08
N ALA A 265 25.83 -11.00 -28.89
CA ALA A 265 26.50 -9.80 -29.38
C ALA A 265 27.67 -9.33 -28.49
N GLY A 266 27.91 -9.97 -27.33
CA GLY A 266 28.89 -9.50 -26.35
C GLY A 266 28.59 -8.10 -25.82
N ALA A 267 27.32 -7.70 -25.80
CA ALA A 267 26.86 -6.36 -25.48
C ALA A 267 26.12 -6.32 -24.13
N THR A 268 26.10 -5.14 -23.53
CA THR A 268 25.41 -4.89 -22.25
C THR A 268 24.22 -3.95 -22.42
N VAL A 269 23.20 -4.12 -21.58
CA VAL A 269 21.91 -3.43 -21.66
C VAL A 269 21.66 -2.58 -20.41
N GLY A 270 21.07 -1.39 -20.58
CA GLY A 270 20.61 -0.53 -19.50
C GLY A 270 19.24 0.10 -19.80
N THR A 271 18.55 0.61 -18.77
CA THR A 271 17.21 1.20 -18.93
C THR A 271 17.07 2.59 -18.30
N ALA A 272 16.21 3.44 -18.87
CA ALA A 272 15.74 4.70 -18.28
C ALA A 272 14.21 4.74 -18.25
N GLU A 273 13.62 4.75 -17.06
CA GLU A 273 12.19 4.50 -16.88
C GLU A 273 11.48 5.66 -16.20
N SER A 274 10.47 6.23 -16.86
CA SER A 274 9.54 7.19 -16.26
C SER A 274 8.21 6.50 -15.94
N LEU A 275 7.28 6.35 -16.91
CA LEU A 275 5.93 5.85 -16.63
C LEU A 275 5.89 4.39 -16.13
N THR A 276 6.87 3.58 -16.54
CA THR A 276 6.95 2.15 -16.21
C THR A 276 7.43 1.95 -14.78
N GLY A 277 8.22 2.88 -14.22
CA GLY A 277 8.59 2.88 -12.81
C GLY A 277 9.53 1.74 -12.40
N GLY A 278 10.40 1.29 -13.31
CA GLY A 278 11.37 0.21 -13.04
C GLY A 278 10.93 -1.17 -13.54
N LEU A 279 9.76 -1.27 -14.19
CA LEU A 279 9.26 -2.55 -14.70
C LEU A 279 10.12 -3.13 -15.83
N VAL A 280 10.72 -2.32 -16.70
CA VAL A 280 11.58 -2.86 -17.78
C VAL A 280 12.82 -3.52 -17.18
N ALA A 281 13.47 -2.83 -16.23
CA ALA A 281 14.59 -3.39 -15.48
C ALA A 281 14.16 -4.63 -14.71
N ALA A 282 13.03 -4.59 -14.00
CA ALA A 282 12.52 -5.72 -13.23
C ALA A 282 12.33 -6.96 -14.11
N THR A 283 11.63 -6.84 -15.25
CA THR A 283 11.40 -7.96 -16.18
C THR A 283 12.71 -8.56 -16.72
N LEU A 284 13.72 -7.73 -17.01
CA LEU A 284 15.04 -8.23 -17.40
C LEU A 284 15.76 -8.95 -16.24
N THR A 285 15.67 -8.42 -15.02
CA THR A 285 16.40 -8.94 -13.86
C THR A 285 15.75 -10.14 -13.19
N ASP A 286 14.45 -10.40 -13.44
CA ASP A 286 13.73 -11.55 -12.89
C ASP A 286 14.23 -12.89 -13.48
N LEU A 287 14.85 -12.82 -14.66
CA LEU A 287 15.44 -13.97 -15.33
C LEU A 287 16.85 -14.29 -14.79
N PRO A 288 17.14 -15.57 -14.48
CA PRO A 288 18.47 -16.00 -14.06
C PRO A 288 19.56 -15.66 -15.09
N GLY A 289 20.73 -15.25 -14.59
CA GLY A 289 21.89 -14.88 -15.43
C GLY A 289 21.76 -13.51 -16.10
N SER A 290 20.76 -12.71 -15.76
CA SER A 290 20.61 -11.32 -16.24
C SER A 290 21.80 -10.43 -15.87
N SER A 291 22.48 -10.73 -14.75
CA SER A 291 23.69 -10.03 -14.28
C SER A 291 24.84 -10.00 -15.29
N ASP A 292 24.84 -10.91 -16.26
CA ASP A 292 25.93 -11.05 -17.23
C ASP A 292 25.89 -9.93 -18.28
N VAL A 293 24.72 -9.36 -18.54
CA VAL A 293 24.51 -8.37 -19.61
C VAL A 293 23.76 -7.12 -19.14
N VAL A 294 22.93 -7.20 -18.11
CA VAL A 294 22.16 -6.04 -17.59
C VAL A 294 23.03 -5.24 -16.62
N ARG A 295 23.28 -3.97 -16.94
CA ARG A 295 24.09 -3.06 -16.11
C ARG A 295 23.30 -2.38 -15.01
N GLY A 296 22.00 -2.20 -15.22
CA GLY A 296 21.09 -1.55 -14.28
C GLY A 296 20.04 -0.72 -14.99
N GLY A 297 19.32 0.09 -14.21
CA GLY A 297 18.30 0.99 -14.71
C GLY A 297 18.20 2.25 -13.88
N VAL A 298 17.75 3.34 -14.51
CA VAL A 298 17.50 4.63 -13.86
C VAL A 298 16.01 4.90 -13.90
N VAL A 299 15.36 4.96 -12.73
CA VAL A 299 13.95 5.38 -12.63
C VAL A 299 13.88 6.90 -12.51
N SER A 300 13.63 7.58 -13.62
CA SER A 300 13.60 9.04 -13.73
C SER A 300 12.17 9.58 -13.83
N TYR A 301 11.34 9.33 -12.82
CA TYR A 301 9.91 9.72 -12.83
C TYR A 301 9.72 11.24 -12.91
N SER A 302 10.42 12.00 -12.08
CA SER A 302 10.38 13.48 -12.09
C SER A 302 11.33 14.08 -13.11
N SER A 303 11.02 15.27 -13.62
CA SER A 303 11.88 16.05 -14.52
C SER A 303 13.25 16.36 -13.92
N ASP A 304 13.36 16.55 -12.60
CA ASP A 304 14.65 16.79 -11.94
C ASP A 304 15.60 15.60 -12.08
N VAL A 305 15.11 14.38 -11.86
CA VAL A 305 15.92 13.16 -12.06
C VAL A 305 16.32 12.96 -13.52
N LYS A 306 15.42 13.26 -14.48
CA LYS A 306 15.76 13.24 -15.92
C LYS A 306 16.95 14.15 -16.23
N ARG A 307 16.97 15.34 -15.64
CA ARG A 307 18.06 16.30 -15.82
C ARG A 307 19.33 15.88 -15.07
N ASP A 308 19.21 15.63 -13.77
CA ASP A 308 20.36 15.51 -12.86
C ASP A 308 21.08 14.16 -13.01
N VAL A 309 20.36 13.09 -13.41
CA VAL A 309 20.93 11.75 -13.56
C VAL A 309 21.13 11.38 -15.03
N LEU A 310 20.17 11.71 -15.90
CA LEU A 310 20.22 11.33 -17.32
C LEU A 310 20.68 12.48 -18.24
N GLY A 311 20.98 13.67 -17.70
CA GLY A 311 21.50 14.78 -18.50
C GLY A 311 20.50 15.38 -19.49
N VAL A 312 19.19 15.12 -19.34
CA VAL A 312 18.18 15.73 -20.21
C VAL A 312 18.17 17.25 -19.99
N SER A 313 18.35 18.02 -21.07
CA SER A 313 18.49 19.48 -20.97
C SER A 313 17.25 20.15 -20.35
N ARG A 314 17.46 21.28 -19.66
CA ARG A 314 16.37 22.08 -19.10
C ARG A 314 15.48 22.62 -20.22
N GLU A 315 16.10 22.99 -21.33
CA GLU A 315 15.47 23.52 -22.53
C GLU A 315 14.52 22.49 -23.15
N THR A 316 14.95 21.22 -23.32
CA THR A 316 14.11 20.12 -23.81
C THR A 316 12.88 19.93 -22.92
N LEU A 317 13.08 19.85 -21.60
CA LEU A 317 11.99 19.62 -20.64
C LEU A 317 11.01 20.80 -20.57
N ALA A 318 11.49 22.04 -20.73
CA ALA A 318 10.67 23.24 -20.65
C ALA A 318 9.93 23.57 -21.95
N LEU A 319 10.57 23.40 -23.11
CA LEU A 319 10.02 23.80 -24.41
C LEU A 319 9.26 22.69 -25.11
N ILE A 320 9.70 21.44 -24.96
CA ILE A 320 9.15 20.28 -25.69
C ILE A 320 8.31 19.39 -24.75
N GLY A 321 8.75 19.28 -23.49
CA GLY A 321 8.07 18.53 -22.44
C GLY A 321 8.60 17.12 -22.27
N ALA A 322 8.28 16.51 -21.12
CA ALA A 322 8.84 15.20 -20.74
C ALA A 322 8.32 14.03 -21.59
N VAL A 323 7.20 14.20 -22.29
CA VAL A 323 6.61 13.19 -23.17
C VAL A 323 6.85 13.62 -24.62
N SER A 324 8.05 13.35 -25.12
CA SER A 324 8.48 13.70 -26.48
C SER A 324 9.57 12.75 -26.98
N GLU A 325 9.82 12.78 -28.28
CA GLU A 325 10.92 12.07 -28.94
C GLU A 325 12.28 12.45 -28.33
N GLU A 326 12.54 13.76 -28.23
CA GLU A 326 13.79 14.34 -27.76
C GLU A 326 14.08 13.95 -26.32
N THR A 327 13.05 13.97 -25.45
CA THR A 327 13.21 13.50 -24.07
C THR A 327 13.51 12.01 -24.03
N ALA A 328 12.83 11.19 -24.83
CA ALA A 328 13.09 9.75 -24.86
C ALA A 328 14.51 9.42 -25.37
N CYS A 329 14.95 10.05 -26.45
CA CYS A 329 16.31 9.94 -26.98
C CYS A 329 17.35 10.36 -25.94
N ALA A 330 17.21 11.55 -25.35
CA ALA A 330 18.13 12.05 -24.33
C ALA A 330 18.17 11.16 -23.07
N MET A 331 17.02 10.61 -22.66
CA MET A 331 16.96 9.63 -21.56
C MET A 331 17.73 8.34 -21.89
N ALA A 332 17.63 7.83 -23.12
CA ALA A 332 18.34 6.63 -23.54
C ALA A 332 19.85 6.87 -23.60
N GLU A 333 20.29 7.99 -24.19
CA GLU A 333 21.70 8.40 -24.20
C GLU A 333 22.26 8.58 -22.79
N GLY A 334 21.49 9.27 -21.93
CA GLY A 334 21.82 9.47 -20.53
C GLY A 334 22.00 8.16 -19.78
N ALA A 335 21.10 7.19 -19.98
CA ALA A 335 21.23 5.87 -19.35
C ALA A 335 22.45 5.11 -19.87
N ARG A 336 22.70 5.16 -21.18
CA ARG A 336 23.88 4.54 -21.80
C ARG A 336 25.17 5.06 -21.17
N ALA A 337 25.28 6.39 -21.03
CA ALA A 337 26.43 7.05 -20.44
C ALA A 337 26.55 6.77 -18.93
N ALA A 338 25.46 6.91 -18.17
CA ALA A 338 25.46 6.77 -16.71
C ALA A 338 25.73 5.33 -16.25
N LEU A 339 25.23 4.32 -16.98
CA LEU A 339 25.39 2.91 -16.64
C LEU A 339 26.59 2.26 -17.31
N GLY A 340 27.21 2.94 -18.28
CA GLY A 340 28.29 2.40 -19.10
C GLY A 340 27.87 1.14 -19.84
N CYS A 341 26.65 1.13 -20.40
CA CYS A 341 26.13 0.00 -21.17
C CYS A 341 26.27 0.24 -22.69
N ASP A 342 26.16 -0.83 -23.46
CA ASP A 342 26.30 -0.76 -24.92
C ASP A 342 25.01 -0.31 -25.61
N VAL A 343 23.88 -0.79 -25.11
CA VAL A 343 22.53 -0.47 -25.58
C VAL A 343 21.71 0.01 -24.40
N ALA A 344 21.01 1.12 -24.56
CA ALA A 344 20.06 1.62 -23.57
C ALA A 344 18.68 1.83 -24.20
N VAL A 345 17.63 1.54 -23.44
CA VAL A 345 16.25 1.88 -23.81
C VAL A 345 15.63 2.79 -22.77
N SER A 346 14.72 3.66 -23.20
CA SER A 346 14.02 4.58 -22.34
C SER A 346 12.51 4.55 -22.56
N ALA A 347 11.73 4.90 -21.54
CA ALA A 347 10.27 4.99 -21.63
C ALA A 347 9.74 6.23 -20.90
N THR A 348 9.07 7.13 -21.63
CA THR A 348 8.39 8.31 -21.08
C THR A 348 7.02 8.52 -21.70
N GLY A 349 6.01 8.88 -20.91
CA GLY A 349 4.63 8.87 -21.39
C GLY A 349 3.56 9.04 -20.33
N ILE A 350 2.30 9.03 -20.78
CA ILE A 350 1.12 9.31 -19.97
C ILE A 350 0.32 8.01 -19.80
N ALA A 351 0.54 7.33 -18.67
CA ALA A 351 -0.18 6.08 -18.40
C ALA A 351 -1.66 6.29 -18.02
N GLY A 352 -2.08 7.49 -17.58
CA GLY A 352 -3.45 7.75 -17.14
C GLY A 352 -3.72 7.44 -15.67
N PRO A 353 -4.99 7.54 -15.21
CA PRO A 353 -6.16 7.93 -16.00
C PRO A 353 -6.23 9.44 -16.32
N GLY A 354 -5.44 10.28 -15.63
CA GLY A 354 -5.28 11.70 -15.93
C GLY A 354 -3.93 12.03 -16.59
N GLY A 355 -3.68 13.33 -16.78
CA GLY A 355 -2.39 13.83 -17.30
C GLY A 355 -2.27 13.90 -18.81
N ALA A 356 -3.39 13.82 -19.55
CA ALA A 356 -3.41 14.15 -20.97
C ALA A 356 -2.92 15.59 -21.19
N GLU A 357 -2.07 15.80 -22.18
CA GLU A 357 -1.63 17.13 -22.63
C GLU A 357 -2.28 17.43 -24.00
N PRO A 358 -2.36 18.71 -24.41
CA PRO A 358 -2.80 19.06 -25.77
C PRO A 358 -2.02 18.26 -26.83
N GLY A 359 -2.71 17.45 -27.62
CA GLY A 359 -2.12 16.59 -28.65
C GLY A 359 -1.47 15.29 -28.15
N LYS A 360 -1.44 15.03 -26.84
CA LYS A 360 -0.88 13.80 -26.25
C LYS A 360 -1.91 13.17 -25.29
N PRO A 361 -2.87 12.37 -25.81
CA PRO A 361 -3.86 11.71 -24.96
C PRO A 361 -3.21 10.69 -24.02
N VAL A 362 -3.96 10.27 -22.99
CA VAL A 362 -3.61 9.11 -22.17
C VAL A 362 -3.33 7.92 -23.07
N GLY A 363 -2.26 7.19 -22.78
CA GLY A 363 -1.74 6.11 -23.62
C GLY A 363 -0.59 6.53 -24.54
N THR A 364 -0.28 7.82 -24.66
CA THR A 364 0.87 8.30 -25.45
C THR A 364 2.17 8.01 -24.71
N VAL A 365 3.03 7.21 -25.34
CA VAL A 365 4.31 6.78 -24.78
C VAL A 365 5.39 6.87 -25.85
N TRP A 366 6.50 7.50 -25.52
CA TRP A 366 7.72 7.48 -26.32
C TRP A 366 8.70 6.47 -25.75
N ILE A 367 9.15 5.56 -26.62
CA ILE A 367 10.20 4.58 -26.31
C ILE A 367 11.47 5.00 -27.05
N GLY A 368 12.51 5.36 -26.31
CA GLY A 368 13.82 5.74 -26.86
C GLY A 368 14.78 4.57 -26.83
N ARG A 369 15.78 4.61 -27.71
CA ARG A 369 16.88 3.66 -27.79
C ARG A 369 18.16 4.39 -28.16
N ALA A 370 19.26 4.03 -27.51
CA ALA A 370 20.59 4.53 -27.81
C ALA A 370 21.60 3.38 -27.83
N ASP A 371 22.38 3.31 -28.90
CA ASP A 371 23.52 2.41 -29.04
C ASP A 371 24.75 3.21 -29.52
N ALA A 372 25.83 2.54 -29.92
CA ALA A 372 27.03 3.24 -30.40
C ALA A 372 26.84 3.91 -31.78
N SER A 373 25.85 3.48 -32.54
CA SER A 373 25.62 3.88 -33.94
C SER A 373 24.47 4.87 -34.10
N LEU A 374 23.42 4.73 -33.29
CA LEU A 374 22.17 5.43 -33.46
C LEU A 374 21.49 5.70 -32.11
N THR A 375 20.92 6.91 -32.00
CA THR A 375 19.88 7.23 -31.03
C THR A 375 18.61 7.55 -31.78
N CYS A 376 17.49 6.92 -31.41
CA CYS A 376 16.18 7.20 -31.98
C CYS A 376 15.05 6.84 -31.00
N ALA A 377 13.83 7.32 -31.26
CA ALA A 377 12.66 6.95 -30.49
C ALA A 377 11.45 6.63 -31.38
N ARG A 378 10.46 5.97 -30.80
CA ARG A 378 9.16 5.68 -31.44
C ARG A 378 8.03 6.14 -30.54
N CYS A 379 7.02 6.77 -31.13
CA CYS A 379 5.78 7.09 -30.45
C CYS A 379 4.83 5.90 -30.54
N CYS A 380 4.27 5.53 -29.40
CA CYS A 380 3.25 4.50 -29.27
C CYS A 380 1.99 5.10 -28.63
N HIS A 381 0.83 4.65 -29.10
CA HIS A 381 -0.46 4.99 -28.53
C HIS A 381 -1.12 3.72 -28.01
N PHE A 382 -1.03 3.53 -26.69
CA PHE A 382 -1.49 2.30 -26.05
C PHE A 382 -2.93 2.43 -25.54
N PRO A 383 -3.79 1.46 -25.85
CA PRO A 383 -5.13 1.36 -25.28
C PRO A 383 -5.09 0.89 -23.82
N GLY A 384 -6.23 0.97 -23.14
CA GLY A 384 -6.45 0.34 -21.84
C GLY A 384 -6.18 1.21 -20.62
N THR A 385 -6.14 0.51 -19.49
CA THR A 385 -5.92 1.04 -18.16
C THR A 385 -4.46 1.47 -17.95
N ARG A 386 -4.22 2.21 -16.87
CA ARG A 386 -2.86 2.63 -16.46
C ARG A 386 -1.87 1.48 -16.39
N GLU A 387 -2.30 0.33 -15.88
CA GLU A 387 -1.48 -0.86 -15.78
C GLU A 387 -1.16 -1.45 -17.15
N GLU A 388 -2.18 -1.62 -18.00
CA GLU A 388 -2.03 -2.16 -19.35
C GLU A 388 -1.12 -1.28 -20.22
N VAL A 389 -1.25 0.05 -20.14
CA VAL A 389 -0.35 1.01 -20.83
C VAL A 389 1.09 0.83 -20.35
N ARG A 390 1.33 0.62 -19.05
CA ARG A 390 2.68 0.39 -18.52
C ARG A 390 3.26 -0.92 -19.03
N LEU A 391 2.49 -2.01 -19.06
CA LEU A 391 2.97 -3.30 -19.55
C LEU A 391 3.20 -3.31 -21.07
N LEU A 392 2.34 -2.63 -21.83
CA LEU A 392 2.56 -2.40 -23.26
C LEU A 392 3.83 -1.59 -23.52
N ALA A 393 4.10 -0.57 -22.70
CA ALA A 393 5.35 0.18 -22.77
C ALA A 393 6.58 -0.67 -22.42
N VAL A 394 6.47 -1.57 -21.44
CA VAL A 394 7.54 -2.53 -21.11
C VAL A 394 7.84 -3.43 -22.31
N ARG A 395 6.81 -4.02 -22.89
CA ARG A 395 6.94 -4.85 -24.09
C ARG A 395 7.63 -4.10 -25.23
N ALA A 396 7.18 -2.89 -25.52
CA ALA A 396 7.75 -2.07 -26.61
C ALA A 396 9.21 -1.68 -26.34
N ALA A 397 9.59 -1.40 -25.09
CA ALA A 397 10.98 -1.17 -24.72
C ALA A 397 11.86 -2.41 -24.93
N LEU A 398 11.37 -3.60 -24.55
CA LEU A 398 12.10 -4.86 -24.76
C LEU A 398 12.22 -5.21 -26.26
N GLU A 399 11.14 -5.04 -27.05
CA GLU A 399 11.18 -5.21 -28.51
C GLU A 399 12.22 -4.27 -29.14
N PHE A 400 12.27 -3.01 -28.69
CA PHE A 400 13.19 -2.04 -29.27
C PHE A 400 14.66 -2.27 -28.85
N ALA A 401 14.88 -2.78 -27.64
CA ALA A 401 16.19 -3.26 -27.19
C ALA A 401 16.66 -4.44 -28.04
N LEU A 402 15.78 -5.41 -28.27
CA LEU A 402 16.08 -6.60 -29.07
C LEU A 402 16.47 -6.22 -30.50
N GLU A 403 15.73 -5.31 -31.14
CA GLU A 403 16.07 -4.81 -32.47
C GLU A 403 17.47 -4.15 -32.53
N ALA A 404 17.92 -3.47 -31.48
CA ALA A 404 19.29 -2.92 -31.42
C ALA A 404 20.36 -4.01 -31.32
N LEU A 405 20.05 -5.10 -30.63
CA LEU A 405 21.00 -6.20 -30.40
C LEU A 405 21.09 -7.11 -31.63
N GLU A 406 20.00 -7.32 -32.34
CA GLU A 406 19.94 -8.13 -33.57
C GLU A 406 20.54 -7.41 -34.80
N THR A 407 20.77 -6.09 -34.73
CA THR A 407 21.34 -5.29 -35.84
C THR A 407 22.84 -5.03 -35.72
N ARG A 408 23.49 -5.57 -34.68
CA ARG A 408 24.94 -5.56 -34.47
C ARG A 408 25.60 -6.82 -35.03
#